data_AF-A0A7J3T981-F1
#
_entry.id   AF-A0A7J3T981-F1
#
_cell.length_a   1.000
_cell.length_b   1.000
_cell.length_c   1.000
_cell.angle_alpha   90.00
_cell.angle_beta   90.00
_cell.angle_gamma   90.00
#
_symmetry.space_group_name_H-M   'P 1'
#
loop_
_entity.id
_entity.type
_entity.pdbx_description
1 polymer ?
#
loop_
_entity_poly.entity_id
_entity_poly.type
_entity_poly.pdbx_seq_one_letter_code
_entity_poly.pdbx_strand_id
1 'polypeptide(L)'
;MAKRRIRIDEITKIEGHANLTVEIEGEELKRVIFGVHEGSRYFEAFMKGKSYIYLHELAGRICGICTVAHELASIKAVENALGIQVPENAEKLRELMLISSHIQSHILHLYFLAFPDYANAESVIEIAKRDPEIVKKAFRI
;
A
#
# COMPACT_ATOMS: atom_id res chain seq x y z
N MET A 1 0.94 -10.41 -39.76
CA MET A 1 1.71 -11.27 -38.82
C MET A 1 0.77 -11.78 -37.73
N ALA A 2 1.08 -12.91 -37.09
CA ALA A 2 0.26 -13.42 -35.98
C ALA A 2 0.34 -12.46 -34.78
N LYS A 3 -0.82 -12.12 -34.19
CA LYS A 3 -0.91 -11.29 -33.00
C LYS A 3 -1.16 -12.16 -31.79
N ARG A 4 -0.28 -12.09 -30.78
CA ARG A 4 -0.41 -12.79 -29.50
C ARG A 4 -0.61 -11.77 -28.38
N ARG A 5 -1.57 -12.04 -27.51
CA ARG A 5 -1.83 -11.24 -26.30
C ARG A 5 -1.73 -12.15 -25.07
N ILE A 6 -0.85 -11.80 -24.14
CA ILE A 6 -0.75 -12.43 -22.82
C ILE A 6 -1.42 -11.48 -21.83
N ARG A 7 -2.27 -12.02 -20.98
CA ARG A 7 -2.98 -11.27 -19.96
C ARG A 7 -2.78 -11.93 -18.61
N ILE A 8 -2.25 -11.18 -17.67
CA ILE A 8 -2.23 -11.51 -16.25
C ILE A 8 -3.33 -10.67 -15.63
N ASP A 9 -4.45 -11.30 -15.28
CA ASP A 9 -5.64 -10.60 -14.80
C ASP A 9 -5.45 -9.97 -13.42
N GLU A 10 -4.62 -10.58 -12.59
CA GLU A 10 -4.36 -10.14 -11.23
C GLU A 10 -2.87 -10.27 -10.89
N ILE A 11 -2.29 -9.17 -10.44
CA ILE A 11 -0.96 -9.15 -9.86
C ILE A 11 -1.09 -9.48 -8.38
N THR A 12 -0.51 -10.60 -7.96
CA THR A 12 -0.53 -11.06 -6.57
C THR A 12 0.59 -10.43 -5.74
N LYS A 13 0.50 -10.54 -4.40
CA LYS A 13 1.52 -10.04 -3.44
C LYS A 13 1.77 -8.54 -3.55
N ILE A 14 0.71 -7.77 -3.80
CA ILE A 14 0.70 -6.31 -3.75
C ILE A 14 -0.47 -5.84 -2.87
N GLU A 15 -0.46 -4.56 -2.52
CA GLU A 15 -1.67 -3.86 -2.08
C GLU A 15 -2.38 -3.25 -3.29
N GLY A 16 -3.71 -3.24 -3.27
CA GLY A 16 -4.55 -2.80 -4.38
C GLY A 16 -4.75 -3.87 -5.46
N HIS A 17 -5.30 -3.45 -6.59
CA HIS A 17 -5.66 -4.33 -7.70
C HIS A 17 -4.99 -3.86 -8.99
N ALA A 18 -4.24 -4.75 -9.64
CA ALA A 18 -3.58 -4.45 -10.90
C ALA A 18 -3.55 -5.66 -11.84
N ASN A 19 -3.37 -5.38 -13.13
CA ASN A 19 -3.24 -6.37 -14.19
C ASN A 19 -2.07 -6.03 -15.13
N LEU A 20 -1.64 -7.01 -15.92
CA LEU A 20 -0.60 -6.82 -16.94
C LEU A 20 -1.08 -7.37 -18.28
N THR A 21 -1.02 -6.56 -19.33
CA THR A 21 -1.23 -6.99 -20.70
C THR A 21 0.08 -6.86 -21.49
N VAL A 22 0.48 -7.94 -22.14
CA VAL A 22 1.65 -7.98 -23.05
C VAL A 22 1.16 -8.30 -24.45
N GLU A 23 1.50 -7.45 -25.41
CA GLU A 23 1.11 -7.60 -26.82
C GLU A 23 2.33 -7.80 -27.71
N ILE A 24 2.29 -8.87 -28.51
CA ILE A 24 3.38 -9.33 -29.36
C ILE A 24 2.84 -9.49 -30.79
N GLU A 25 3.58 -9.00 -31.77
CA GLU A 25 3.28 -9.18 -33.19
C GLU A 25 4.47 -9.84 -33.89
N GLY A 26 4.27 -11.06 -34.40
CA GLY A 26 5.40 -11.90 -34.83
C GLY A 26 6.32 -12.21 -33.64
N GLU A 27 7.59 -11.84 -33.76
CA GLU A 27 8.60 -11.97 -32.69
C GLU A 27 8.83 -10.64 -31.94
N GLU A 28 8.16 -9.56 -32.34
CA GLU A 28 8.39 -8.23 -31.80
C GLU A 28 7.42 -7.94 -30.65
N LEU A 29 7.98 -7.61 -29.48
CA LEU A 29 7.22 -7.04 -28.37
C LEU A 29 6.75 -5.64 -28.76
N LYS A 30 5.44 -5.45 -28.88
CA LYS A 30 4.87 -4.16 -29.25
C LYS A 30 4.56 -3.30 -28.05
N ARG A 31 3.89 -3.88 -27.04
CA ARG A 31 3.38 -3.12 -25.88
C ARG A 31 3.35 -3.96 -24.61
N VAL A 32 3.62 -3.30 -23.49
CA VAL A 32 3.39 -3.80 -22.13
C VAL A 32 2.56 -2.74 -21.41
N ILE A 33 1.42 -3.15 -20.87
CA ILE A 33 0.46 -2.27 -20.22
C ILE A 33 0.23 -2.79 -18.81
N PHE A 34 0.65 -1.99 -17.82
CA PHE A 34 0.29 -2.20 -16.42
C PHE A 34 -0.96 -1.37 -16.11
N GLY A 35 -2.06 -2.04 -15.78
CA GLY A 35 -3.32 -1.40 -15.44
C GLY A 35 -3.58 -1.47 -13.94
N VAL A 36 -3.89 -0.35 -13.32
CA VAL A 36 -4.35 -0.29 -11.93
C VAL A 36 -5.88 -0.24 -11.96
N HIS A 37 -6.53 -1.27 -11.42
CA HIS A 37 -7.99 -1.45 -11.41
C HIS A 37 -8.57 -1.27 -10.00
N GLU A 38 -8.02 -0.32 -9.25
CA GLU A 38 -8.64 0.09 -8.01
C GLU A 38 -9.85 0.99 -8.33
N GLY A 39 -11.05 0.56 -7.93
CA GLY A 39 -12.26 1.34 -8.16
C GLY A 39 -12.10 2.76 -7.59
N SER A 40 -12.49 3.78 -8.35
CA SER A 40 -12.44 5.15 -7.87
C SER A 40 -13.36 5.29 -6.65
N ARG A 41 -12.75 5.50 -5.48
CA ARG A 41 -13.48 5.69 -4.20
C ARG A 41 -13.91 7.15 -3.98
N TYR A 42 -13.43 8.06 -4.83
CA TYR A 42 -13.79 9.48 -4.86
C TYR A 42 -13.65 10.21 -3.51
N PHE A 43 -12.65 9.84 -2.71
CA PHE A 43 -12.40 10.46 -1.38
C PHE A 43 -12.38 11.99 -1.45
N GLU A 44 -11.73 12.58 -2.45
CA GLU A 44 -11.63 14.03 -2.63
C GLU A 44 -13.00 14.71 -2.80
N ALA A 45 -13.90 14.09 -3.56
CA ALA A 45 -15.25 14.60 -3.75
C ALA A 45 -16.11 14.35 -2.52
N PHE A 46 -16.01 13.15 -1.94
CA PHE A 46 -16.76 12.72 -0.77
C PHE A 46 -16.45 13.53 0.50
N MET A 47 -15.21 13.99 0.65
CA MET A 47 -14.77 14.80 1.79
C MET A 47 -15.31 16.23 1.76
N LYS A 48 -15.81 16.72 0.61
CA LYS A 48 -16.37 18.08 0.51
C LYS A 48 -17.60 18.23 1.41
N GLY A 49 -17.64 19.33 2.17
CA GLY A 49 -18.73 19.65 3.10
C GLY A 49 -18.74 18.79 4.38
N LYS A 50 -17.76 17.90 4.58
CA LYS A 50 -17.58 17.20 5.86
C LYS A 50 -16.90 18.12 6.88
N SER A 51 -17.20 17.88 8.15
CA SER A 51 -16.49 18.56 9.24
C SER A 51 -15.02 18.16 9.23
N TYR A 52 -14.14 19.15 9.36
CA TYR A 52 -12.69 18.96 9.41
C TYR A 52 -12.25 18.01 10.54
N ILE A 53 -13.06 17.91 11.59
CA ILE A 53 -12.82 17.03 12.75
C ILE A 53 -12.76 15.56 12.31
N TYR A 54 -13.53 15.15 11.29
CA TYR A 54 -13.60 13.76 10.83
C TYR A 54 -12.74 13.46 9.60
N LEU A 55 -12.08 14.46 9.00
CA LEU A 55 -11.36 14.25 7.73
C LEU A 55 -10.20 13.27 7.86
N HIS A 56 -9.52 13.27 9.00
CA HIS A 56 -8.42 12.34 9.26
C HIS A 56 -8.91 10.89 9.26
N GLU A 57 -10.02 10.61 9.94
CA GLU A 57 -10.64 9.28 9.91
C GLU A 57 -11.04 8.86 8.50
N LEU A 58 -11.55 9.77 7.68
CA LEU A 58 -11.87 9.45 6.28
C LEU A 58 -10.59 9.18 5.47
N ALA A 59 -9.54 9.99 5.65
CA ALA A 59 -8.28 9.83 4.95
C ALA A 59 -7.60 8.50 5.30
N GLY A 60 -7.64 8.08 6.57
CA GLY A 60 -7.10 6.80 7.02
C GLY A 60 -7.74 5.58 6.35
N ARG A 61 -8.85 5.73 5.62
CA ARG A 61 -9.57 4.63 4.98
C ARG A 61 -9.19 4.50 3.49
N ILE A 62 -8.25 5.34 3.03
CA ILE A 62 -7.67 5.26 1.68
C ILE A 62 -6.81 4.01 1.53
N CYS A 63 -6.07 3.58 2.54
CA CYS A 63 -5.27 2.36 2.47
C CYS A 63 -5.15 1.74 3.86
N GLY A 64 -5.32 0.42 3.95
CA GLY A 64 -5.23 -0.29 5.24
C GLY A 64 -3.80 -0.44 5.78
N ILE A 65 -2.78 -0.29 4.92
CA ILE A 65 -1.37 -0.42 5.32
C ILE A 65 -0.81 0.93 5.80
N CYS A 66 -1.04 2.01 5.04
CA CYS A 66 -0.50 3.33 5.36
C CYS A 66 -1.52 4.29 6.01
N THR A 67 -2.48 3.74 6.77
CA THR A 67 -3.51 4.47 7.53
C THR A 67 -2.93 5.66 8.31
N VAL A 68 -1.86 5.44 9.08
CA VAL A 68 -1.25 6.48 9.94
C VAL A 68 -0.70 7.64 9.10
N ALA A 69 -0.09 7.34 7.94
CA ALA A 69 0.43 8.38 7.07
C ALA A 69 -0.70 9.26 6.53
N HIS A 70 -1.83 8.67 6.12
CA HIS A 70 -3.00 9.42 5.66
C HIS A 70 -3.66 10.24 6.77
N GLU A 71 -3.83 9.67 7.97
CA GLU A 71 -4.41 10.38 9.12
C GLU A 71 -3.54 11.57 9.51
N LEU A 72 -2.24 11.38 9.68
CA LEU A 72 -1.31 12.46 10.05
C LEU A 72 -1.22 13.53 8.96
N ALA A 73 -1.20 13.14 7.68
CA ALA A 73 -1.23 14.10 6.58
C ALA A 73 -2.50 14.97 6.61
N SER A 74 -3.66 14.35 6.83
CA SER A 74 -4.92 15.06 6.96
C SER A 74 -4.95 15.99 8.18
N ILE A 75 -4.45 15.54 9.33
CA ILE A 75 -4.37 16.34 10.55
C ILE A 75 -3.51 17.58 10.31
N LYS A 76 -2.30 17.40 9.75
CA LYS A 76 -1.38 18.51 9.44
C LYS A 76 -1.99 19.50 8.45
N ALA A 77 -2.74 19.02 7.46
CA ALA A 77 -3.44 19.89 6.52
C ALA A 77 -4.51 20.75 7.20
N VAL A 78 -5.31 20.17 8.10
CA VAL A 78 -6.34 20.89 8.87
C VAL A 78 -5.70 21.90 9.82
N GLU A 79 -4.65 21.51 10.55
CA GLU A 79 -3.94 22.41 11.48
C GLU A 79 -3.32 23.60 10.77
N ASN A 80 -2.70 23.36 9.60
CA ASN A 80 -2.18 24.43 8.76
C ASN A 80 -3.31 25.37 8.28
N ALA A 81 -4.45 24.83 7.87
CA ALA A 81 -5.60 25.64 7.46
C ALA A 81 -6.20 26.48 8.59
N LEU A 82 -6.11 26.00 9.84
CA LEU A 82 -6.61 26.69 11.03
C LEU A 82 -5.55 27.56 11.72
N GLY A 83 -4.29 27.56 11.25
CA GLY A 83 -3.20 28.29 11.89
C GLY A 83 -2.81 27.76 13.27
N ILE A 84 -3.02 26.46 13.52
CA ILE A 84 -2.73 25.82 14.81
C ILE A 84 -1.23 25.57 14.94
N GLN A 85 -0.64 26.01 16.05
CA GLN A 85 0.71 25.60 16.45
C GLN A 85 0.64 24.34 17.30
N VAL A 86 1.25 23.27 16.81
CA VAL A 86 1.25 21.97 17.48
C VAL A 86 2.31 21.96 18.59
N PRO A 87 1.97 21.55 19.82
CA PRO A 87 2.97 21.40 20.89
C PRO A 87 4.04 20.36 20.52
N GLU A 88 5.28 20.60 20.92
CA GLU A 88 6.42 19.70 20.64
C GLU A 88 6.17 18.25 21.06
N ASN A 89 5.51 18.04 22.20
CA ASN A 89 5.18 16.68 22.67
C ASN A 89 4.20 15.95 21.73
N ALA A 90 3.27 16.68 21.09
CA ALA A 90 2.36 16.10 20.12
C ALA A 90 3.09 15.75 18.81
N GLU A 91 4.02 16.60 18.34
CA GLU A 91 4.88 16.27 17.19
C GLU A 91 5.71 15.01 17.43
N LYS A 92 6.33 14.88 18.60
CA LYS A 92 7.10 13.67 18.97
C LYS A 92 6.25 12.40 18.98
N LEU A 93 5.02 12.48 19.48
CA LEU A 93 4.09 11.35 19.45
C LEU A 93 3.71 10.96 18.02
N ARG A 94 3.46 11.95 17.15
CA ARG A 94 3.15 11.72 15.73
C ARG A 94 4.32 11.09 14.98
N GLU A 95 5.53 11.58 15.25
CA GLU A 95 6.76 11.03 14.69
C GLU A 95 6.93 9.55 15.11
N LEU A 96 6.75 9.25 16.40
CA LEU A 96 6.81 7.87 16.90
C LEU A 96 5.76 6.97 16.22
N MET A 97 4.52 7.45 16.06
CA MET A 97 3.47 6.72 15.36
C MET A 97 3.84 6.45 13.89
N LEU A 98 4.38 7.46 13.19
CA LEU A 98 4.76 7.34 11.79
C LEU A 98 5.94 6.37 11.61
N ILE A 99 6.95 6.44 12.48
CA ILE A 99 8.09 5.50 12.47
C ILE A 99 7.60 4.07 12.70
N SER A 100 6.71 3.87 13.68
CA SER A 100 6.11 2.55 13.94
C SER A 100 5.34 2.02 12.73
N SER A 101 4.53 2.87 12.07
CA SER A 101 3.82 2.52 10.85
C SER A 101 4.76 2.16 9.70
N HIS A 102 5.88 2.88 9.54
CA HIS A 102 6.89 2.54 8.54
C HIS A 102 7.54 1.18 8.81
N ILE A 103 7.93 0.91 10.06
CA ILE A 103 8.51 -0.38 10.45
C ILE A 103 7.53 -1.52 10.12
N GLN A 104 6.28 -1.40 10.55
CA GLN A 104 5.23 -2.38 10.27
C GLN A 104 5.01 -2.59 8.76
N SER A 105 4.91 -1.51 7.99
CA SER A 105 4.72 -1.57 6.53
C SER A 105 5.90 -2.21 5.82
N HIS A 106 7.14 -1.91 6.24
CA HIS A 106 8.35 -2.48 5.66
C HIS A 106 8.48 -3.97 5.98
N ILE A 107 8.16 -4.39 7.20
CA ILE A 107 8.15 -5.80 7.59
C ILE A 107 7.07 -6.57 6.80
N LEU A 108 5.86 -5.99 6.69
CA LEU A 108 4.78 -6.55 5.89
C LEU A 108 5.25 -6.78 4.45
N HIS A 109 5.76 -5.73 3.79
CA HIS A 109 6.23 -5.82 2.42
C HIS A 109 7.38 -6.83 2.27
N LEU A 110 8.40 -6.75 3.13
CA LEU A 110 9.57 -7.62 3.03
C LEU A 110 9.18 -9.08 3.22
N TYR A 111 8.57 -9.45 4.34
CA TYR A 111 8.37 -10.86 4.69
C TYR A 111 7.17 -11.50 3.99
N PHE A 112 6.10 -10.75 3.76
CA PHE A 112 4.84 -11.34 3.29
C PHE A 112 4.64 -11.17 1.79
N LEU A 113 5.23 -10.13 1.17
CA LEU A 113 5.06 -9.84 -0.25
C LEU A 113 6.30 -10.21 -1.06
N ALA A 114 7.46 -9.65 -0.74
CA ALA A 114 8.66 -9.78 -1.56
C ALA A 114 9.47 -11.06 -1.28
N PHE A 115 9.67 -11.43 -0.01
CA PHE A 115 10.52 -12.55 0.38
C PHE A 115 10.14 -13.91 -0.22
N PRO A 116 8.83 -14.28 -0.37
CA PRO A 116 8.46 -15.52 -1.04
C PRO A 116 9.08 -15.68 -2.42
N ASP A 117 9.16 -14.60 -3.21
CA ASP A 117 9.77 -14.63 -4.55
C ASP A 117 11.29 -14.88 -4.48
N TYR A 118 12.00 -14.22 -3.55
CA TYR A 118 13.43 -14.44 -3.34
C TYR A 118 13.76 -15.84 -2.81
N ALA A 119 12.83 -16.44 -2.07
CA ALA A 119 12.96 -17.78 -1.50
C ALA A 119 12.43 -18.90 -2.43
N ASN A 120 12.04 -18.55 -3.67
CA ASN A 120 11.43 -19.47 -4.63
C ASN A 120 10.27 -20.28 -4.00
N ALA A 121 9.34 -19.55 -3.40
CA ALA A 121 8.13 -20.06 -2.78
C ALA A 121 6.91 -19.30 -3.31
N GLU A 122 5.78 -19.99 -3.42
CA GLU A 122 4.54 -19.41 -3.94
C GLU A 122 3.99 -18.32 -3.02
N SER A 123 4.10 -18.52 -1.70
CA SER A 123 3.54 -17.62 -0.70
C SER A 123 4.25 -17.71 0.65
N VAL A 124 3.98 -16.74 1.53
CA VAL A 124 4.42 -16.77 2.93
C VAL A 124 3.89 -18.00 3.69
N ILE A 125 2.75 -18.58 3.28
CA ILE A 125 2.20 -19.80 3.89
C ILE A 125 3.11 -20.99 3.61
N GLU A 126 3.65 -21.07 2.40
CA GLU A 126 4.63 -22.09 2.06
C GLU A 126 5.93 -21.89 2.84
N ILE A 127 6.41 -20.64 2.94
CA ILE A 127 7.56 -20.31 3.79
C ILE A 127 7.32 -20.75 5.23
N ALA A 128 6.14 -20.48 5.80
CA ALA A 128 5.81 -20.87 7.17
C ALA A 128 5.83 -22.40 7.38
N LYS A 129 5.54 -23.21 6.35
CA LYS A 129 5.66 -24.67 6.41
C LYS A 129 7.11 -25.14 6.34
N ARG A 130 7.94 -24.46 5.55
CA ARG A 130 9.37 -24.80 5.35
C ARG A 130 10.23 -24.36 6.53
N ASP A 131 10.05 -23.11 6.98
CA ASP A 131 10.76 -22.50 8.10
C ASP A 131 9.79 -21.58 8.89
N PRO A 132 9.14 -22.07 9.96
CA PRO A 132 8.23 -21.25 10.75
C PRO A 132 8.90 -20.08 11.47
N GLU A 133 10.20 -20.16 11.78
CA GLU A 133 10.87 -19.16 12.61
C GLU A 133 11.07 -17.84 11.86
N ILE A 134 11.29 -17.88 10.55
CA ILE A 134 11.40 -16.67 9.73
C ILE A 134 10.09 -15.86 9.73
N VAL A 135 8.95 -16.54 9.68
CA VAL A 135 7.63 -15.89 9.70
C VAL A 135 7.30 -15.41 11.12
N LYS A 136 7.59 -16.19 12.16
CA LYS A 136 7.44 -15.73 13.55
C LYS A 136 8.30 -14.50 13.86
N LYS A 137 9.50 -14.40 13.27
CA LYS A 137 10.33 -13.20 13.40
C LYS A 137 9.62 -11.97 12.85
N ALA A 138 8.95 -12.08 11.70
CA ALA A 138 8.18 -10.99 11.13
C ALA A 138 7.06 -10.49 12.06
N PHE A 139 6.45 -11.36 12.87
CA PHE A 139 5.41 -10.97 13.82
C PHE A 139 5.94 -10.40 15.15
N ARG A 140 7.24 -10.52 15.44
CA ARG A 140 7.85 -10.05 16.70
C ARG A 140 8.46 -8.66 16.60
N ILE A 141 8.79 -8.22 15.38
CA ILE A 141 9.37 -6.91 15.09
C ILE A 141 8.22 -5.96 14.79
#